data_AF-A0A7Z0N321-F1
#
_entry.id   AF-A0A7Z0N321-F1
#
_cell.length_a   1.000
_cell.length_b   1.000
_cell.length_c   1.000
_cell.angle_alpha   90.00
_cell.angle_beta   90.00
_cell.angle_gamma   90.00
#
_symmetry.space_group_name_H-M   'P 1'
#
loop_
_entity.id
_entity.type
_entity.pdbx_description
1 polymer ?
#
loop_
_entity_poly.entity_id
_entity_poly.type
_entity_poly.pdbx_seq_one_letter_code
_entity_poly.pdbx_strand_id
1 'polypeptide(L)'
;MRKFYVWRTLAITLFIAALGLLWVSNRQGVLLPDAERQVSIPESLTVPLQVRAAYNGTAIHFQYRWPAKRPHVIHDALRFEGGKWLTYGKAVAGSEPHGLHEDRVAMMVDDGSVPEFGRYGGFVTIGNRLDSFTGDLKEKDVEAHPYFGKVRKQDAATKYLPATRTDPADWAAVQSEERLAQLRKAGYFIDLWHWRGDRGGPIGVADDQVVAEIRDGDGGRSAWSTNWDGEQKRPKFMFDSAKAGYAALKWEDVLGGSFAHGAVRHLHAGTMVPFDETHAWKEGDTLPRRILRQPEGSRADIAAAGNWDQGYWTVTMSRAMDTGNPLDDKIFHDGGVYDIAVSIHRDATGRRWHYVSLPITLGLGRGAEIQAEPFTGDVPQWNQAWHDVTLFYPGQINWPLLTSKAHAGAERISKGLPAKSYHNPEQLAHYGVEVEYADAILKQWRLTLAIGLLLFFAVGFALLRGLRNR
;
A
#
# COMPACT_ATOMS: atom_id res chain seq x y z
N MET A 1 -36.26 -57.49 -16.55
CA MET A 1 -35.84 -57.13 -15.17
C MET A 1 -34.36 -56.78 -15.03
N ARG A 2 -33.39 -57.63 -15.43
CA ARG A 2 -31.93 -57.36 -15.25
C ARG A 2 -31.41 -56.03 -15.84
N LYS A 3 -31.79 -55.67 -17.07
CA LYS A 3 -31.36 -54.40 -17.69
C LYS A 3 -31.89 -53.17 -16.96
N PHE A 4 -33.10 -53.23 -16.38
CA PHE A 4 -33.72 -52.13 -15.66
C PHE A 4 -32.98 -51.78 -14.36
N TYR A 5 -32.52 -52.80 -13.63
CA TYR A 5 -31.70 -52.61 -12.42
C TYR A 5 -30.35 -51.95 -12.72
N VAL A 6 -29.66 -52.38 -13.78
CA VAL A 6 -28.34 -51.82 -14.15
C VAL A 6 -28.41 -50.31 -14.43
N TRP A 7 -29.42 -49.84 -15.16
CA TRP A 7 -29.56 -48.42 -15.50
C TRP A 7 -29.97 -47.56 -14.30
N ARG A 8 -30.81 -48.08 -13.40
CA ARG A 8 -31.17 -47.39 -12.15
C ARG A 8 -29.97 -47.27 -11.22
N THR A 9 -29.22 -48.35 -11.05
CA THR A 9 -27.98 -48.34 -10.26
C THR A 9 -26.97 -47.37 -10.86
N LEU A 10 -26.79 -47.36 -12.19
CA LEU A 10 -25.88 -46.41 -12.84
C LEU A 10 -26.30 -44.95 -12.61
N ALA A 11 -27.59 -44.62 -12.75
CA ALA A 11 -28.08 -43.26 -12.53
C ALA A 11 -27.94 -42.82 -11.07
N ILE A 12 -28.23 -43.71 -10.10
CA ILE A 12 -28.04 -43.44 -8.67
C ILE A 12 -26.55 -43.27 -8.35
N THR A 13 -25.69 -44.13 -8.88
CA THR A 13 -24.24 -44.03 -8.68
C THR A 13 -23.69 -42.73 -9.27
N LEU A 14 -24.10 -42.33 -10.48
CA LEU A 14 -23.71 -41.05 -11.08
C LEU A 14 -24.22 -39.86 -10.26
N PHE A 15 -25.46 -39.93 -9.76
CA PHE A 15 -26.02 -38.89 -8.91
C PHE A 15 -25.25 -38.75 -7.59
N ILE A 16 -24.99 -39.87 -6.88
CA ILE A 16 -24.25 -39.88 -5.62
C ILE A 16 -22.80 -39.42 -5.85
N ALA A 17 -22.15 -39.86 -6.93
CA ALA A 17 -20.80 -39.44 -7.26
C ALA A 17 -20.73 -37.93 -7.57
N ALA A 18 -21.67 -37.41 -8.36
CA ALA A 18 -21.74 -35.99 -8.67
C ALA A 18 -22.08 -35.13 -7.43
N LEU A 19 -22.97 -35.61 -6.56
CA LEU A 19 -23.27 -34.96 -5.28
C LEU A 19 -22.06 -34.96 -4.34
N GLY A 20 -21.33 -36.09 -4.26
CA GLY A 20 -20.09 -36.19 -3.50
C GLY A 20 -19.01 -35.25 -4.02
N LEU A 21 -18.83 -35.16 -5.35
CA LEU A 21 -17.92 -34.21 -5.98
C LEU A 21 -18.29 -32.75 -5.69
N LEU A 22 -19.58 -32.40 -5.77
CA LEU A 22 -20.07 -31.07 -5.43
C LEU A 22 -19.80 -30.74 -3.95
N TRP A 23 -20.04 -31.71 -3.06
CA TRP A 23 -19.83 -31.53 -1.63
C TRP A 23 -18.36 -31.35 -1.28
N VAL A 24 -17.46 -32.14 -1.88
CA VAL A 24 -16.01 -32.02 -1.67
C VAL A 24 -15.48 -30.72 -2.26
N SER A 25 -15.87 -30.37 -3.49
CA SER A 25 -15.36 -29.17 -4.17
C SER A 25 -15.80 -27.87 -3.49
N ASN A 26 -17.04 -27.79 -3.02
CA ASN A 26 -17.54 -26.60 -2.31
C ASN A 26 -16.95 -26.44 -0.90
N ARG A 27 -16.31 -27.49 -0.34
CA ARG A 27 -15.68 -27.44 0.98
C ARG A 27 -14.25 -26.91 0.94
N GLN A 28 -13.62 -26.92 -0.23
CA GLN A 28 -12.30 -26.33 -0.45
C GLN A 28 -12.50 -24.83 -0.74
N GLY A 29 -12.42 -23.99 0.29
CA GLY A 29 -12.62 -22.55 0.15
C GLY A 29 -11.71 -21.95 -0.93
N VAL A 30 -12.26 -21.03 -1.73
CA VAL A 30 -11.54 -20.37 -2.84
C VAL A 30 -10.57 -19.29 -2.32
N LEU A 31 -10.77 -18.82 -1.10
CA LEU A 31 -10.10 -17.67 -0.49
C LEU A 31 -8.91 -18.08 0.40
N LEU A 32 -7.97 -18.84 -0.16
CA LEU A 32 -6.73 -19.17 0.55
C LEU A 32 -5.64 -18.14 0.23
N PRO A 33 -4.74 -17.81 1.17
CA PRO A 33 -3.54 -17.03 0.88
C PRO A 33 -2.69 -17.71 -0.21
N ASP A 34 -2.07 -16.91 -1.06
CA ASP A 34 -1.25 -17.39 -2.17
C ASP A 34 -0.10 -16.41 -2.42
N ALA A 35 1.05 -16.71 -1.82
CA ALA A 35 2.22 -15.83 -1.89
C ALA A 35 2.78 -15.71 -3.32
N GLU A 36 2.65 -16.74 -4.17
CA GLU A 36 3.13 -16.70 -5.56
C GLU A 36 2.33 -15.71 -6.40
N ARG A 37 1.01 -15.66 -6.17
CA ARG A 37 0.12 -14.64 -6.77
C ARG A 37 0.09 -13.32 -6.00
N GLN A 38 0.93 -13.15 -4.98
CA GLN A 38 0.91 -11.97 -4.12
C GLN A 38 -0.49 -11.73 -3.52
N VAL A 39 -1.18 -12.76 -3.03
CA VAL A 39 -2.53 -12.69 -2.44
C VAL A 39 -2.47 -12.99 -0.95
N SER A 40 -2.93 -12.04 -0.15
CA SER A 40 -3.07 -12.17 1.30
C SER A 40 -4.10 -11.16 1.77
N ILE A 41 -5.22 -11.65 2.31
CA ILE A 41 -6.37 -10.82 2.68
C ILE A 41 -6.28 -10.48 4.17
N PRO A 42 -6.39 -9.19 4.56
CA PRO A 42 -6.36 -8.80 5.97
C PRO A 42 -7.60 -9.32 6.73
N GLU A 43 -7.47 -9.45 8.05
CA GLU A 43 -8.58 -9.87 8.94
C GLU A 43 -9.81 -8.95 8.82
N SER A 44 -9.57 -7.64 8.71
CA SER A 44 -10.62 -6.64 8.48
C SER A 44 -10.44 -6.03 7.10
N LEU A 45 -11.54 -5.85 6.38
CA LEU A 45 -11.51 -5.19 5.07
C LEU A 45 -11.65 -3.68 5.15
N THR A 46 -12.08 -3.15 6.31
CA THR A 46 -12.19 -1.72 6.57
C THR A 46 -11.56 -1.33 7.90
N VAL A 47 -11.10 -0.08 7.99
CA VAL A 47 -10.50 0.50 9.21
C VAL A 47 -10.93 1.96 9.32
N PRO A 48 -11.37 2.43 10.52
CA PRO A 48 -11.65 3.84 10.72
C PRO A 48 -10.35 4.65 10.79
N LEU A 49 -10.36 5.79 10.11
CA LEU A 49 -9.36 6.85 10.23
C LEU A 49 -10.09 8.13 10.62
N GLN A 50 -9.49 8.91 11.50
CA GLN A 50 -9.95 10.25 11.83
C GLN A 50 -8.94 11.26 11.30
N VAL A 51 -9.41 12.30 10.63
CA VAL A 51 -8.58 13.36 10.06
C VAL A 51 -9.10 14.72 10.47
N ARG A 52 -8.20 15.66 10.73
CA ARG A 52 -8.52 17.09 10.85
C ARG A 52 -7.35 17.93 10.33
N ALA A 53 -7.64 19.12 9.84
CA ALA A 53 -6.65 19.99 9.24
C ALA A 53 -6.74 21.42 9.79
N ALA A 54 -5.64 22.14 9.88
CA ALA A 54 -5.63 23.52 10.34
C ALA A 54 -4.56 24.32 9.58
N TYR A 55 -4.77 25.63 9.43
CA TYR A 55 -3.83 26.49 8.70
C TYR A 55 -3.79 27.91 9.28
N ASN A 56 -2.70 28.64 9.08
CA ASN A 56 -2.52 30.00 9.61
C ASN A 56 -2.06 31.03 8.55
N GLY A 57 -2.17 30.67 7.26
CA GLY A 57 -1.72 31.49 6.14
C GLY A 57 -0.24 31.31 5.76
N THR A 58 0.56 30.67 6.62
CA THR A 58 1.96 30.33 6.32
C THR A 58 2.23 28.83 6.31
N ALA A 59 1.53 28.07 7.16
CA ALA A 59 1.68 26.64 7.31
C ALA A 59 0.31 25.95 7.33
N ILE A 60 0.29 24.71 6.86
CA ILE A 60 -0.84 23.80 6.94
C ILE A 60 -0.45 22.59 7.78
N HIS A 61 -1.38 22.13 8.60
CA HIS A 61 -1.21 21.00 9.51
C HIS A 61 -2.32 20.00 9.26
N PHE A 62 -1.96 18.72 9.23
CA PHE A 62 -2.90 17.61 9.23
C PHE A 62 -2.65 16.75 10.45
N GLN A 63 -3.71 16.35 11.13
CA GLN A 63 -3.64 15.35 12.18
C GLN A 63 -4.47 14.14 11.79
N TYR A 64 -3.89 12.96 11.96
CA TYR A 64 -4.45 11.67 11.64
C TYR A 64 -4.52 10.82 12.90
N ARG A 65 -5.61 10.08 13.08
CA ARG A 65 -5.76 9.11 14.17
C ARG A 65 -6.40 7.82 13.69
N TRP A 66 -5.77 6.68 13.97
CA TRP A 66 -6.29 5.35 13.59
C TRP A 66 -5.94 4.31 14.64
N PRO A 67 -6.74 3.24 14.78
CA PRO A 67 -6.45 2.17 15.71
C PRO A 67 -5.27 1.32 15.21
N ALA A 68 -4.41 0.87 16.12
CA ALA A 68 -3.36 -0.10 15.87
C ALA A 68 -3.15 -0.96 17.12
N LYS A 69 -3.23 -2.30 16.99
CA LYS A 69 -3.13 -3.24 18.11
C LYS A 69 -1.81 -3.06 18.88
N ARG A 70 -0.74 -2.74 18.16
CA ARG A 70 0.59 -2.37 18.65
C ARG A 70 1.25 -1.40 17.67
N PRO A 71 2.20 -0.57 18.11
CA PRO A 71 2.94 0.29 17.19
C PRO A 71 4.05 -0.51 16.51
N HIS A 72 4.01 -0.60 15.18
CA HIS A 72 5.17 -1.09 14.42
C HIS A 72 6.09 0.08 14.08
N VAL A 73 7.20 0.16 14.81
CA VAL A 73 8.15 1.30 14.78
C VAL A 73 9.56 0.85 14.43
N ILE A 74 9.67 -0.28 13.72
CA ILE A 74 10.93 -0.82 13.20
C ILE A 74 10.71 -1.22 11.73
N HIS A 75 11.60 -0.81 10.85
CA HIS A 75 11.59 -1.17 9.44
C HIS A 75 12.92 -1.80 9.04
N ASP A 76 12.88 -3.11 8.81
CA ASP A 76 14.01 -3.96 8.44
C ASP A 76 15.27 -3.91 9.32
N ALA A 77 15.96 -5.04 9.39
CA ALA A 77 17.08 -5.23 10.31
C ALA A 77 18.16 -6.11 9.70
N LEU A 78 19.38 -6.00 10.25
CA LEU A 78 20.49 -6.89 9.99
C LEU A 78 20.69 -7.73 11.25
N ARG A 79 20.70 -9.06 11.12
CA ARG A 79 20.91 -9.97 12.24
C ARG A 79 22.13 -10.86 11.97
N PHE A 80 22.99 -11.00 12.96
CA PHE A 80 24.12 -11.90 12.90
C PHE A 80 23.69 -13.34 13.19
N GLU A 81 23.88 -14.23 12.21
CA GLU A 81 23.54 -15.65 12.29
C GLU A 81 24.55 -16.52 11.56
N GLY A 82 25.02 -17.58 12.22
CA GLY A 82 25.93 -18.56 11.64
C GLY A 82 27.20 -17.92 11.08
N GLY A 83 27.72 -16.90 11.76
CA GLY A 83 28.91 -16.16 11.32
C GLY A 83 28.68 -15.16 10.17
N LYS A 84 27.43 -14.83 9.83
CA LYS A 84 27.07 -13.94 8.70
C LYS A 84 26.00 -12.94 9.10
N TRP A 85 25.95 -11.81 8.40
CA TRP A 85 24.86 -10.86 8.54
C TRP A 85 23.74 -11.15 7.53
N LEU A 86 22.52 -11.33 8.04
CA LEU A 86 21.32 -11.60 7.26
C LEU A 86 20.31 -10.45 7.37
N THR A 87 19.55 -10.21 6.30
CA THR A 87 18.55 -9.14 6.26
C THR A 87 17.16 -9.68 6.61
N TYR A 88 16.47 -9.01 7.54
CA TYR A 88 15.10 -9.31 7.97
C TYR A 88 14.16 -8.12 7.73
N GLY A 89 12.84 -8.32 7.76
CA GLY A 89 11.85 -7.23 7.59
C GLY A 89 11.55 -6.82 6.14
N LYS A 90 11.95 -7.64 5.16
CA LYS A 90 11.54 -7.46 3.76
C LYS A 90 10.02 -7.61 3.67
N ALA A 91 9.36 -6.72 2.93
CA ALA A 91 7.94 -6.84 2.65
C ALA A 91 7.61 -8.19 2.00
N VAL A 92 6.54 -8.83 2.47
CA VAL A 92 5.97 -10.08 1.95
C VAL A 92 4.49 -9.89 1.67
N ALA A 93 3.83 -10.92 1.15
CA ALA A 93 2.38 -10.91 1.02
C ALA A 93 1.69 -10.90 2.40
N GLY A 94 1.05 -9.79 2.73
CA GLY A 94 0.43 -9.56 4.03
C GLY A 94 1.41 -9.03 5.07
N SER A 95 1.25 -9.49 6.31
CA SER A 95 2.09 -9.06 7.44
C SER A 95 3.48 -9.70 7.40
N GLU A 96 4.52 -8.90 7.63
CA GLU A 96 5.87 -9.42 7.76
C GLU A 96 5.99 -10.28 9.04
N PRO A 97 6.52 -11.52 8.97
CA PRO A 97 6.42 -12.50 10.06
C PRO A 97 7.08 -12.10 11.38
N HIS A 98 8.08 -11.23 11.33
CA HIS A 98 8.81 -10.73 12.50
C HIS A 98 8.23 -9.41 13.02
N GLY A 99 7.26 -8.82 12.31
CA GLY A 99 6.72 -7.52 12.64
C GLY A 99 7.64 -6.36 12.29
N LEU A 100 8.68 -6.57 11.49
CA LEU A 100 9.74 -5.60 11.18
C LEU A 100 9.42 -4.74 9.95
N HIS A 101 8.18 -4.27 9.92
CA HIS A 101 7.72 -3.39 8.87
C HIS A 101 6.88 -2.28 9.50
N GLU A 102 7.42 -1.06 9.47
CA GLU A 102 6.80 0.08 10.13
C GLU A 102 5.39 0.40 9.66
N ASP A 103 4.59 0.90 10.61
CA ASP A 103 3.31 1.56 10.38
C ASP A 103 3.54 2.89 9.65
N ARG A 104 2.59 3.25 8.78
CA ARG A 104 2.67 4.43 7.91
C ARG A 104 1.32 5.10 7.79
N VAL A 105 1.35 6.41 7.61
CA VAL A 105 0.23 7.17 7.03
C VAL A 105 0.76 7.95 5.84
N ALA A 106 0.01 7.93 4.75
CA ALA A 106 0.34 8.70 3.56
C ALA A 106 -0.88 9.43 3.02
N MET A 107 -0.69 10.62 2.48
CA MET A 107 -1.73 11.46 1.91
C MET A 107 -1.29 11.92 0.52
N MET A 108 -2.15 11.67 -0.47
CA MET A 108 -2.07 12.27 -1.80
C MET A 108 -2.84 13.59 -1.82
N VAL A 109 -2.30 14.60 -2.48
CA VAL A 109 -2.92 15.92 -2.64
C VAL A 109 -2.93 16.31 -4.12
N ASP A 110 -4.07 16.84 -4.58
CA ASP A 110 -4.22 17.50 -5.87
C ASP A 110 -4.95 18.84 -5.72
N ASP A 111 -4.61 19.80 -6.58
CA ASP A 111 -5.20 21.14 -6.67
C ASP A 111 -6.24 21.26 -7.81
N GLY A 112 -6.67 20.12 -8.37
CA GLY A 112 -7.58 20.03 -9.50
C GLY A 112 -6.89 19.98 -10.87
N SER A 113 -5.55 20.01 -10.90
CA SER A 113 -4.79 19.89 -12.15
C SER A 113 -4.64 18.44 -12.64
N VAL A 114 -5.02 17.44 -11.83
CA VAL A 114 -5.22 16.05 -12.26
C VAL A 114 -6.73 15.74 -12.27
N PRO A 115 -7.43 15.95 -13.40
CA PRO A 115 -8.90 15.97 -13.43
C PRO A 115 -9.60 14.70 -12.94
N GLU A 116 -8.95 13.55 -13.06
CA GLU A 116 -9.48 12.27 -12.62
C GLU A 116 -9.34 12.05 -11.10
N PHE A 117 -8.42 12.74 -10.43
CA PHE A 117 -8.07 12.45 -9.04
C PHE A 117 -9.23 12.73 -8.08
N GLY A 118 -9.91 13.88 -8.16
CA GLY A 118 -11.08 14.17 -7.32
C GLY A 118 -12.25 13.20 -7.49
N ARG A 119 -12.29 12.45 -8.59
CA ARG A 119 -13.37 11.48 -8.89
C ARG A 119 -13.05 10.07 -8.43
N TYR A 120 -11.78 9.66 -8.53
CA TYR A 120 -11.36 8.26 -8.34
C TYR A 120 -10.21 8.07 -7.34
N GLY A 121 -9.65 9.16 -6.80
CA GLY A 121 -8.58 9.16 -5.81
C GLY A 121 -7.34 8.39 -6.28
N GLY A 122 -6.71 7.68 -5.35
CA GLY A 122 -5.47 6.94 -5.63
C GLY A 122 -5.56 5.89 -6.74
N PHE A 123 -6.75 5.41 -7.11
CA PHE A 123 -6.92 4.42 -8.19
C PHE A 123 -6.36 4.90 -9.54
N VAL A 124 -6.40 6.21 -9.82
CA VAL A 124 -5.86 6.77 -11.07
C VAL A 124 -4.35 6.53 -11.21
N THR A 125 -3.65 6.36 -10.09
CA THR A 125 -2.19 6.17 -10.04
C THR A 125 -1.76 4.71 -10.19
N ILE A 126 -2.72 3.78 -10.24
CA ILE A 126 -2.43 2.34 -10.21
C ILE A 126 -2.46 1.79 -11.64
N GLY A 127 -1.27 1.69 -12.23
CA GLY A 127 -1.08 1.03 -13.52
C GLY A 127 -1.21 -0.49 -13.49
N ASN A 128 -1.01 -1.10 -14.64
CA ASN A 128 -1.00 -2.56 -14.77
C ASN A 128 0.33 -3.15 -14.29
N ARG A 129 0.29 -4.34 -13.67
CA ARG A 129 1.47 -5.15 -13.29
C ARG A 129 2.53 -4.41 -12.45
N LEU A 130 2.11 -3.48 -11.60
CA LEU A 130 2.99 -2.80 -10.64
C LEU A 130 3.59 -3.76 -9.62
N ASP A 131 4.61 -3.32 -8.88
CA ASP A 131 5.27 -4.09 -7.83
C ASP A 131 4.26 -4.76 -6.88
N SER A 132 4.44 -6.07 -6.69
CA SER A 132 3.63 -6.93 -5.81
C SER A 132 2.17 -7.11 -6.21
N PHE A 133 1.82 -6.82 -7.46
CA PHE A 133 0.60 -7.35 -8.08
C PHE A 133 0.83 -8.77 -8.61
N THR A 134 -0.25 -9.51 -8.83
CA THR A 134 -0.23 -10.81 -9.50
C THR A 134 0.39 -10.63 -10.88
N GLY A 135 1.48 -11.36 -11.14
CA GLY A 135 2.19 -11.25 -12.42
C GLY A 135 2.94 -9.93 -12.59
N ASP A 136 3.35 -9.28 -11.50
CA ASP A 136 4.21 -8.10 -11.51
C ASP A 136 5.40 -8.18 -12.47
N LEU A 137 5.84 -7.02 -12.94
CA LEU A 137 7.08 -6.90 -13.72
C LEU A 137 8.26 -7.30 -12.85
N LYS A 138 9.22 -8.03 -13.43
CA LYS A 138 10.43 -8.42 -12.70
C LYS A 138 11.45 -7.29 -12.74
N GLU A 139 12.27 -7.21 -11.70
CA GLU A 139 13.33 -6.20 -11.55
C GLU A 139 14.18 -6.07 -12.81
N LYS A 140 14.67 -7.21 -13.34
CA LYS A 140 15.43 -7.27 -14.60
C LYS A 140 14.70 -6.63 -15.81
N ASP A 141 13.38 -6.71 -15.86
CA ASP A 141 12.59 -6.19 -16.98
C ASP A 141 12.48 -4.65 -16.86
N VAL A 142 12.35 -4.16 -15.63
CA VAL A 142 12.34 -2.71 -15.32
C VAL A 142 13.73 -2.10 -15.55
N GLU A 143 14.79 -2.74 -15.05
CA GLU A 143 16.18 -2.29 -15.21
C GLU A 143 16.65 -2.27 -16.69
N ALA A 144 16.07 -3.15 -17.52
CA ALA A 144 16.34 -3.21 -18.94
C ALA A 144 15.66 -2.07 -19.73
N HIS A 145 14.59 -1.47 -19.19
CA HIS A 145 13.86 -0.42 -19.87
C HIS A 145 14.73 0.83 -20.09
N PRO A 146 14.79 1.42 -21.31
CA PRO A 146 15.66 2.55 -21.61
C PRO A 146 15.44 3.76 -20.70
N TYR A 147 14.17 4.13 -20.49
CA TYR A 147 13.84 5.25 -19.60
C TYR A 147 13.85 4.85 -18.11
N PHE A 148 12.95 3.97 -17.66
CA PHE A 148 12.84 3.63 -16.24
C PHE A 148 14.11 3.04 -15.62
N GLY A 149 14.77 2.08 -16.28
CA GLY A 149 15.98 1.46 -15.76
C GLY A 149 17.24 2.34 -15.93
N LYS A 150 17.44 2.96 -17.09
CA LYS A 150 18.69 3.70 -17.36
C LYS A 150 18.65 5.17 -16.97
N VAL A 151 17.53 5.86 -17.19
CA VAL A 151 17.37 7.29 -16.85
C VAL A 151 16.89 7.45 -15.40
N ARG A 152 15.75 6.81 -15.05
CA ARG A 152 15.13 6.96 -13.72
C ARG A 152 15.66 6.01 -12.63
N LYS A 153 16.58 5.09 -12.99
CA LYS A 153 17.22 4.12 -12.09
C LYS A 153 16.22 3.31 -11.23
N GLN A 154 15.08 2.97 -11.80
CA GLN A 154 14.07 2.16 -11.12
C GLN A 154 14.45 0.67 -11.19
N ASP A 155 14.17 -0.04 -10.10
CA ASP A 155 14.27 -1.49 -9.95
C ASP A 155 12.89 -2.17 -9.89
N ALA A 156 11.81 -1.39 -9.83
CA ALA A 156 10.44 -1.87 -9.76
C ALA A 156 9.46 -0.93 -10.48
N ALA A 157 8.34 -1.50 -10.95
CA ALA A 157 7.25 -0.71 -11.53
C ALA A 157 6.41 -0.07 -10.41
N THR A 158 6.47 1.25 -10.30
CA THR A 158 5.74 2.01 -9.28
C THR A 158 4.51 2.72 -9.85
N LYS A 159 3.76 3.40 -8.97
CA LYS A 159 2.57 4.19 -9.34
C LYS A 159 2.92 5.21 -10.43
N TYR A 160 2.00 5.48 -11.34
CA TYR A 160 2.14 6.50 -12.38
C TYR A 160 0.79 7.07 -12.79
N LEU A 161 0.77 8.31 -13.29
CA LEU A 161 -0.44 8.95 -13.82
C LEU A 161 -0.71 8.59 -15.29
N PRO A 162 -1.97 8.40 -15.71
CA PRO A 162 -2.30 7.88 -17.04
C PRO A 162 -1.72 8.69 -18.21
N ALA A 163 -1.77 10.03 -18.14
CA ALA A 163 -1.29 10.86 -19.25
C ALA A 163 0.23 10.87 -19.43
N THR A 164 0.99 10.27 -18.50
CA THR A 164 2.44 10.08 -18.63
C THR A 164 2.79 8.87 -19.51
N ARG A 165 1.77 8.18 -20.03
CA ARG A 165 1.91 7.10 -21.01
C ARG A 165 1.25 7.48 -22.34
N THR A 166 1.76 6.93 -23.43
CA THR A 166 1.11 6.96 -24.75
C THR A 166 -0.04 5.95 -24.81
N ASP A 167 0.10 4.82 -24.12
CA ASP A 167 -0.98 3.90 -23.77
C ASP A 167 -1.07 3.77 -22.24
N PRO A 168 -2.12 4.31 -21.59
CA PRO A 168 -2.31 4.19 -20.14
C PRO A 168 -2.27 2.77 -19.56
N ALA A 169 -2.59 1.75 -20.38
CA ALA A 169 -2.60 0.35 -19.98
C ALA A 169 -1.22 -0.32 -20.05
N ASP A 170 -0.26 0.29 -20.73
CA ASP A 170 1.10 -0.21 -20.86
C ASP A 170 2.07 0.61 -20.00
N TRP A 171 2.62 -0.04 -18.97
CA TRP A 171 3.60 0.56 -18.09
C TRP A 171 4.85 1.06 -18.85
N ALA A 172 5.27 0.36 -19.91
CA ALA A 172 6.48 0.67 -20.67
C ALA A 172 6.29 1.82 -21.68
N ALA A 173 5.04 2.17 -22.01
CA ALA A 173 4.70 3.15 -23.03
C ALA A 173 4.86 4.60 -22.53
N VAL A 174 6.02 4.95 -21.96
CA VAL A 174 6.29 6.29 -21.41
C VAL A 174 6.30 7.37 -22.49
N GLN A 175 5.75 8.54 -22.16
CA GLN A 175 5.82 9.74 -23.01
C GLN A 175 7.27 10.25 -23.16
N SER A 176 7.51 11.13 -24.14
CA SER A 176 8.82 11.78 -24.28
C SER A 176 9.15 12.66 -23.08
N GLU A 177 10.44 12.86 -22.80
CA GLU A 177 10.89 13.69 -21.68
C GLU A 177 10.37 15.13 -21.77
N GLU A 178 10.27 15.68 -22.98
CA GLU A 178 9.70 17.02 -23.20
C GLU A 178 8.22 17.04 -22.83
N ARG A 179 7.47 16.00 -23.18
CA ARG A 179 6.05 15.89 -22.81
C ARG A 179 5.88 15.72 -21.31
N LEU A 180 6.72 14.91 -20.66
CA LEU A 180 6.71 14.75 -19.20
C LEU A 180 7.01 16.08 -18.50
N ALA A 181 8.02 16.83 -18.98
CA ALA A 181 8.33 18.16 -18.44
C ALA A 181 7.18 19.15 -18.63
N GLN A 182 6.46 19.10 -19.76
CA GLN A 182 5.26 19.91 -19.97
C GLN A 182 4.13 19.54 -19.01
N LEU A 183 3.87 18.25 -18.80
CA LEU A 183 2.89 17.76 -17.85
C LEU A 183 3.22 18.23 -16.43
N ARG A 184 4.48 18.08 -16.00
CA ARG A 184 4.98 18.56 -14.71
C ARG A 184 4.75 20.06 -14.53
N LYS A 185 5.14 20.88 -15.51
CA LYS A 185 4.92 22.34 -15.50
C LYS A 185 3.44 22.74 -15.50
N ALA A 186 2.57 21.91 -16.05
CA ALA A 186 1.13 22.12 -16.04
C ALA A 186 0.47 21.65 -14.73
N GLY A 187 1.25 21.19 -13.74
CA GLY A 187 0.75 20.69 -12.47
C GLY A 187 0.30 19.22 -12.50
N TYR A 188 0.45 18.49 -13.62
CA TYR A 188 -0.04 17.12 -13.74
C TYR A 188 0.85 16.11 -12.98
N PHE A 189 0.72 16.13 -11.66
CA PHE A 189 1.35 15.25 -10.68
C PHE A 189 0.52 15.24 -9.39
N ILE A 190 0.72 14.23 -8.56
CA ILE A 190 0.12 14.13 -7.23
C ILE A 190 1.22 14.26 -6.18
N ASP A 191 1.09 15.27 -5.33
CA ASP A 191 1.93 15.48 -4.15
C ASP A 191 1.60 14.42 -3.10
N LEU A 192 2.62 13.77 -2.53
CA LEU A 192 2.50 12.57 -1.71
C LEU A 192 3.28 12.70 -0.39
N TRP A 193 2.55 13.03 0.66
CA TRP A 193 3.08 13.10 2.01
C TRP A 193 3.15 11.70 2.60
N HIS A 194 4.30 11.30 3.14
CA HIS A 194 4.48 9.91 3.60
C HIS A 194 5.24 9.81 4.91
N TRP A 195 4.49 9.76 6.02
CA TRP A 195 5.06 9.50 7.33
C TRP A 195 5.34 8.01 7.55
N ARG A 196 6.50 7.73 8.15
CA ARG A 196 7.05 6.38 8.35
C ARG A 196 7.55 6.23 9.78
N GLY A 197 6.98 5.31 10.55
CA GLY A 197 7.17 5.23 12.01
C GLY A 197 8.61 4.95 12.49
N ASP A 198 9.43 4.32 11.67
CA ASP A 198 10.84 3.99 11.94
C ASP A 198 11.80 4.95 11.22
N ARG A 199 11.48 5.34 9.97
CA ARG A 199 12.39 6.15 9.16
C ARG A 199 12.26 7.65 9.37
N GLY A 200 11.03 8.17 9.41
CA GLY A 200 10.78 9.62 9.54
C GLY A 200 10.41 10.00 10.97
N GLY A 201 9.57 9.18 11.61
CA GLY A 201 9.04 9.41 12.96
C GLY A 201 10.10 9.76 14.01
N PRO A 202 11.20 9.01 14.15
CA PRO A 202 12.18 9.25 15.21
C PRO A 202 12.97 10.56 15.07
N ILE A 203 13.00 11.16 13.88
CA ILE A 203 13.75 12.39 13.58
C ILE A 203 12.84 13.56 13.21
N GLY A 204 11.52 13.40 13.39
CA GLY A 204 10.56 14.50 13.31
C GLY A 204 10.14 14.90 11.90
N VAL A 205 10.24 14.02 10.90
CA VAL A 205 9.95 14.34 9.49
C VAL A 205 9.05 13.29 8.83
N ALA A 206 8.39 13.68 7.75
CA ALA A 206 7.81 12.77 6.77
C ALA A 206 8.58 12.86 5.46
N ASP A 207 8.53 11.81 4.63
CA ASP A 207 9.14 11.85 3.30
C ASP A 207 8.18 12.61 2.37
N ASP A 208 8.67 13.69 1.75
CA ASP A 208 7.94 14.36 0.66
C ASP A 208 8.22 13.66 -0.66
N GLN A 209 7.15 13.37 -1.38
CA GLN A 209 7.16 12.49 -2.53
C GLN A 209 6.22 13.00 -3.60
N VAL A 210 6.39 12.44 -4.78
CA VAL A 210 5.51 12.76 -5.90
C VAL A 210 5.14 11.53 -6.71
N VAL A 211 3.94 11.54 -7.26
CA VAL A 211 3.49 10.59 -8.27
C VAL A 211 3.23 11.32 -9.59
N ALA A 212 4.08 11.04 -10.58
CA ALA A 212 3.95 11.53 -11.94
C ALA A 212 4.15 10.35 -12.90
N GLU A 213 5.23 10.30 -13.68
CA GLU A 213 5.56 9.16 -14.54
C GLU A 213 6.01 7.92 -13.76
N ILE A 214 6.45 8.14 -12.52
CA ILE A 214 6.77 7.17 -11.48
C ILE A 214 6.35 7.75 -10.13
N ARG A 215 6.38 6.93 -9.08
CA ARG A 215 6.42 7.43 -7.69
C ARG A 215 7.87 7.59 -7.25
N ASP A 216 8.25 8.80 -6.90
CA ASP A 216 9.61 9.14 -6.47
C ASP A 216 9.59 10.03 -5.22
N GLY A 217 10.75 10.28 -4.61
CA GLY A 217 10.91 11.39 -3.66
C GLY A 217 11.09 12.71 -4.40
N ASP A 218 10.74 13.82 -3.75
CA ASP A 218 10.99 15.15 -4.33
C ASP A 218 12.48 15.49 -4.38
N GLY A 219 12.78 16.64 -4.98
CA GLY A 219 14.15 17.11 -5.13
C GLY A 219 14.90 17.13 -3.81
N GLY A 220 16.06 16.46 -3.77
CA GLY A 220 16.96 16.45 -2.62
C GLY A 220 17.21 15.06 -2.04
N ARG A 221 17.48 14.99 -0.74
CA ARG A 221 18.02 13.79 -0.07
C ARG A 221 17.03 13.22 0.94
N SER A 222 16.90 11.89 0.94
CA SER A 222 16.04 11.15 1.87
C SER A 222 16.51 11.24 3.33
N ALA A 223 15.53 11.09 4.23
CA ALA A 223 15.70 11.01 5.67
C ALA A 223 16.42 9.73 6.16
N TRP A 224 16.79 8.82 5.24
CA TRP A 224 17.53 7.61 5.57
C TRP A 224 18.50 7.17 4.46
N SER A 225 19.45 6.31 4.81
CA SER A 225 20.27 5.54 3.87
C SER A 225 20.29 4.05 4.29
N THR A 226 20.89 3.20 3.45
CA THR A 226 20.99 1.75 3.70
C THR A 226 22.32 1.39 4.35
N ASN A 227 22.28 0.76 5.53
CA ASN A 227 23.42 0.22 6.26
C ASN A 227 23.88 -1.15 5.70
N TRP A 228 24.18 -1.24 4.40
CA TRP A 228 24.60 -2.50 3.81
C TRP A 228 25.67 -2.29 2.75
N ASP A 229 26.76 -3.05 2.86
CA ASP A 229 27.76 -3.23 1.84
C ASP A 229 27.43 -4.52 1.06
N GLY A 230 27.00 -4.37 -0.19
CA GLY A 230 26.61 -5.49 -1.03
C GLY A 230 27.80 -6.32 -1.53
N GLU A 231 28.98 -5.73 -1.66
CA GLU A 231 30.19 -6.40 -2.14
C GLU A 231 30.77 -7.26 -1.02
N GLN A 232 30.88 -6.67 0.17
CA GLN A 232 31.46 -7.31 1.35
C GLN A 232 30.43 -8.12 2.15
N LYS A 233 29.14 -8.01 1.81
CA LYS A 233 28.01 -8.68 2.47
C LYS A 233 27.99 -8.46 3.98
N ARG A 234 28.19 -7.22 4.40
CA ARG A 234 28.25 -6.82 5.82
C ARG A 234 27.62 -5.43 6.05
N PRO A 235 27.31 -5.08 7.31
CA PRO A 235 26.92 -3.72 7.67
C PRO A 235 28.04 -2.73 7.35
N LYS A 236 27.67 -1.48 7.04
CA LYS A 236 28.64 -0.39 6.86
C LYS A 236 29.02 0.25 8.20
N PHE A 237 28.07 0.28 9.12
CA PHE A 237 28.17 0.92 10.42
C PHE A 237 27.54 0.05 11.51
N MET A 238 28.01 0.25 12.74
CA MET A 238 27.48 -0.31 13.98
C MET A 238 27.26 0.79 15.02
N PHE A 239 26.65 0.46 16.16
CA PHE A 239 26.49 1.44 17.23
C PHE A 239 27.83 1.79 17.88
N ASP A 240 28.02 3.08 18.16
CA ASP A 240 29.08 3.55 19.04
C ASP A 240 28.72 3.15 20.49
N SER A 241 29.43 2.15 21.04
CA SER A 241 29.18 1.67 22.39
C SER A 241 29.33 2.75 23.46
N ALA A 242 30.16 3.78 23.24
CA ALA A 242 30.32 4.88 24.19
C ALA A 242 29.12 5.85 24.19
N LYS A 243 28.31 5.85 23.13
CA LYS A 243 27.13 6.72 22.98
C LYS A 243 25.81 5.97 23.17
N ALA A 244 25.69 4.78 22.57
CA ALA A 244 24.50 3.94 22.62
C ALA A 244 24.48 3.00 23.84
N GLY A 245 25.63 2.73 24.45
CA GLY A 245 25.78 1.76 25.55
C GLY A 245 25.95 0.30 25.08
N TYR A 246 25.94 0.06 23.77
CA TYR A 246 26.11 -1.26 23.16
C TYR A 246 26.63 -1.15 21.72
N ALA A 247 27.19 -2.24 21.22
CA ALA A 247 27.62 -2.39 19.82
C ALA A 247 26.49 -2.83 18.88
N ALA A 248 25.50 -3.56 19.43
CA ALA A 248 24.35 -4.13 18.73
C ALA A 248 23.13 -4.17 19.66
N LEU A 249 21.95 -4.18 19.07
CA LEU A 249 20.70 -4.51 19.76
C LEU A 249 20.56 -6.03 19.89
N LYS A 250 19.78 -6.48 20.87
CA LYS A 250 19.37 -7.87 20.97
C LYS A 250 18.16 -8.13 20.10
N TRP A 251 18.16 -9.25 19.39
CA TRP A 251 17.06 -9.62 18.49
C TRP A 251 15.69 -9.68 19.20
N GLU A 252 15.63 -10.25 20.39
CA GLU A 252 14.41 -10.35 21.18
C GLU A 252 13.80 -8.99 21.56
N ASP A 253 14.65 -8.00 21.85
CA ASP A 253 14.19 -6.64 22.18
C ASP A 253 13.63 -5.95 20.93
N VAL A 254 14.25 -6.19 19.77
CA VAL A 254 13.80 -5.71 18.46
C VAL A 254 12.43 -6.31 18.11
N LEU A 255 12.24 -7.63 18.26
CA LEU A 255 10.95 -8.27 18.00
C LEU A 255 9.85 -7.85 18.98
N GLY A 256 10.20 -7.75 20.27
CA GLY A 256 9.28 -7.39 21.33
C GLY A 256 8.93 -5.91 21.39
N GLY A 257 9.64 -5.05 20.65
CA GLY A 257 9.52 -3.58 20.76
C GLY A 257 9.80 -3.07 22.18
N SER A 258 10.48 -3.88 23.00
CA SER A 258 10.65 -3.67 24.44
C SER A 258 11.99 -3.01 24.69
N PHE A 259 12.05 -1.69 24.49
CA PHE A 259 13.25 -0.91 24.74
C PHE A 259 13.11 -0.10 26.03
N ALA A 260 14.21 0.04 26.77
CA ALA A 260 14.27 0.98 27.88
C ALA A 260 13.99 2.41 27.40
N HIS A 261 13.37 3.22 28.26
CA HIS A 261 13.13 4.62 27.95
C HIS A 261 14.46 5.33 27.60
N GLY A 262 14.50 6.02 26.46
CA GLY A 262 15.71 6.71 25.97
C GLY A 262 16.75 5.82 25.29
N ALA A 263 16.49 4.52 25.08
CA ALA A 263 17.42 3.65 24.38
C ALA A 263 17.66 4.08 22.91
N VAL A 264 18.92 4.06 22.49
CA VAL A 264 19.36 4.42 21.14
C VAL A 264 19.11 3.27 20.15
N ARG A 265 17.90 3.18 19.63
CA ARG A 265 17.49 2.12 18.70
C ARG A 265 17.84 2.37 17.23
N HIS A 266 18.30 3.57 16.88
CA HIS A 266 18.55 3.99 15.49
C HIS A 266 20.00 4.40 15.28
N LEU A 267 20.55 4.05 14.12
CA LEU A 267 21.84 4.57 13.68
C LEU A 267 21.65 5.97 13.11
N HIS A 268 22.40 6.93 13.62
CA HIS A 268 22.58 8.25 13.01
C HIS A 268 24.02 8.72 13.27
N ALA A 269 24.41 9.85 12.67
CA ALA A 269 25.80 10.34 12.72
C ALA A 269 26.39 10.50 14.14
N GLY A 270 25.56 10.69 15.17
CA GLY A 270 26.00 10.84 16.56
C GLY A 270 26.09 9.54 17.37
N THR A 271 25.62 8.42 16.82
CA THR A 271 25.49 7.13 17.53
C THR A 271 26.10 5.96 16.76
N MET A 272 26.75 6.22 15.63
CA MET A 272 27.31 5.19 14.75
C MET A 272 28.81 5.36 14.54
N VAL A 273 29.50 4.23 14.39
CA VAL A 273 30.90 4.13 13.97
C VAL A 273 31.02 3.16 12.78
N PRO A 274 32.10 3.23 11.99
CA PRO A 274 32.36 2.22 10.96
C PRO A 274 32.26 0.80 11.53
N PHE A 275 31.72 -0.11 10.74
CA PHE A 275 31.57 -1.50 11.16
C PHE A 275 32.92 -2.16 11.47
N ASP A 276 33.06 -2.71 12.67
CA ASP A 276 34.23 -3.47 13.11
C ASP A 276 33.98 -4.98 12.95
N GLU A 277 34.68 -5.60 11.99
CA GLU A 277 34.60 -7.04 11.75
C GLU A 277 35.29 -7.88 12.84
N THR A 278 36.20 -7.28 13.60
CA THR A 278 36.97 -7.95 14.65
C THR A 278 36.23 -8.00 15.98
N HIS A 279 35.12 -7.27 16.09
CA HIS A 279 34.22 -7.36 17.23
C HIS A 279 33.72 -8.79 17.43
N ALA A 280 33.61 -9.23 18.69
CA ALA A 280 33.17 -10.58 19.05
C ALA A 280 31.65 -10.73 18.92
N TRP A 281 31.15 -10.63 17.68
CA TRP A 281 29.74 -10.73 17.32
C TRP A 281 29.12 -12.05 17.80
N LYS A 282 27.92 -11.96 18.35
CA LYS A 282 27.15 -13.07 18.91
C LYS A 282 25.91 -13.33 18.08
N GLU A 283 25.48 -14.59 18.08
CA GLU A 283 24.21 -15.00 17.47
C GLU A 283 23.06 -14.13 18.00
N GLY A 284 22.32 -13.50 17.09
CA GLY A 284 21.23 -12.58 17.42
C GLY A 284 21.63 -11.11 17.59
N ASP A 285 22.91 -10.75 17.51
CA ASP A 285 23.30 -9.34 17.44
C ASP A 285 22.63 -8.68 16.24
N THR A 286 21.97 -7.56 16.50
CA THR A 286 21.07 -6.92 15.53
C THR A 286 21.46 -5.45 15.33
N LEU A 287 21.54 -5.03 14.07
CA LEU A 287 21.78 -3.64 13.67
C LEU A 287 20.64 -3.12 12.81
N PRO A 288 20.24 -1.84 12.96
CA PRO A 288 19.32 -1.21 12.03
C PRO A 288 19.88 -1.26 10.61
N ARG A 289 19.02 -1.66 9.66
CA ARG A 289 19.37 -1.62 8.24
C ARG A 289 19.20 -0.21 7.66
N ARG A 290 18.47 0.67 8.35
CA ARG A 290 18.31 2.09 8.01
C ARG A 290 19.17 2.96 8.92
N ILE A 291 19.89 3.89 8.29
CA ILE A 291 20.62 4.95 8.98
C ILE A 291 19.80 6.21 8.82
N LEU A 292 19.39 6.83 9.92
CA LEU A 292 18.58 8.04 9.93
C LEU A 292 19.47 9.27 9.80
N ARG A 293 18.97 10.26 9.07
CA ARG A 293 19.63 11.55 8.82
C ARG A 293 18.57 12.60 8.50
N GLN A 294 18.88 13.87 8.71
CA GLN A 294 17.97 14.92 8.26
C GLN A 294 17.89 14.92 6.71
N PRO A 295 16.67 14.99 6.14
CA PRO A 295 16.50 15.18 4.71
C PRO A 295 16.95 16.58 4.28
N GLU A 296 17.09 16.79 2.97
CA GLU A 296 17.48 18.07 2.37
C GLU A 296 16.66 18.33 1.11
N GLY A 297 16.52 19.61 0.72
CA GLY A 297 15.75 20.04 -0.46
C GLY A 297 14.25 20.00 -0.22
N SER A 298 13.45 20.04 -1.30
CA SER A 298 11.98 19.94 -1.26
C SER A 298 11.52 18.67 -0.53
N ARG A 299 12.31 17.60 -0.63
CA ARG A 299 12.06 16.35 0.10
C ARG A 299 12.02 16.48 1.63
N ALA A 300 12.50 17.58 2.18
CA ALA A 300 12.55 17.87 3.62
C ALA A 300 11.40 18.75 4.12
N ASP A 301 10.44 19.13 3.26
CA ASP A 301 9.47 20.18 3.56
C ASP A 301 8.45 19.79 4.65
N ILE A 302 8.24 18.48 4.88
CA ILE A 302 7.23 17.99 5.82
C ILE A 302 7.84 17.62 7.18
N ALA A 303 7.51 18.41 8.19
CA ALA A 303 7.73 18.05 9.60
C ALA A 303 6.63 17.11 10.09
N ALA A 304 6.96 16.20 11.01
CA ALA A 304 6.00 15.25 11.55
C ALA A 304 6.25 14.87 13.00
N ALA A 305 5.17 14.61 13.74
CA ALA A 305 5.21 14.06 15.09
C ALA A 305 4.18 12.94 15.23
N GLY A 306 4.62 11.74 15.61
CA GLY A 306 3.76 10.58 15.80
C GLY A 306 3.82 10.06 17.23
N ASN A 307 2.65 9.82 17.82
CA ASN A 307 2.50 9.21 19.13
C ASN A 307 1.54 8.03 19.04
N TRP A 308 1.92 6.88 19.62
CA TRP A 308 1.01 5.76 19.82
C TRP A 308 0.68 5.68 21.30
N ASP A 309 -0.61 5.77 21.62
CA ASP A 309 -1.10 5.65 22.98
C ASP A 309 -2.47 4.97 23.00
N GLN A 310 -2.72 4.15 24.02
CA GLN A 310 -3.99 3.45 24.24
C GLN A 310 -4.55 2.73 23.00
N GLY A 311 -3.70 2.14 22.15
CA GLY A 311 -4.12 1.42 20.95
C GLY A 311 -4.41 2.29 19.73
N TYR A 312 -4.03 3.56 19.75
CA TYR A 312 -4.21 4.49 18.64
C TYR A 312 -2.91 5.19 18.28
N TRP A 313 -2.64 5.29 16.99
CA TRP A 313 -1.71 6.29 16.47
C TRP A 313 -2.40 7.65 16.42
N THR A 314 -1.67 8.69 16.79
CA THR A 314 -1.95 10.09 16.45
C THR A 314 -0.72 10.67 15.79
N VAL A 315 -0.83 11.06 14.52
CA VAL A 315 0.27 11.62 13.74
C VAL A 315 -0.12 13.01 13.27
N THR A 316 0.74 13.99 13.54
CA THR A 316 0.63 15.34 12.99
C THR A 316 1.70 15.52 11.92
N MET A 317 1.32 15.96 10.73
CA MET A 317 2.23 16.40 9.68
C MET A 317 1.99 17.89 9.40
N SER A 318 3.05 18.64 9.12
CA SER A 318 2.96 20.06 8.80
C SER A 318 3.97 20.46 7.74
N ARG A 319 3.54 21.35 6.83
CA ARG A 319 4.36 21.92 5.78
C ARG A 319 4.04 23.40 5.64
N ALA A 320 4.98 24.17 5.09
CA ALA A 320 4.65 25.48 4.55
C ALA A 320 3.51 25.36 3.53
N MET A 321 2.62 26.36 3.51
CA MET A 321 1.56 26.43 2.50
C MET A 321 2.17 26.67 1.11
N ASP A 322 3.20 27.52 1.04
CA ASP A 322 4.05 27.73 -0.13
C ASP A 322 5.47 27.26 0.17
N THR A 323 5.89 26.16 -0.45
CA THR A 323 7.23 25.56 -0.30
C THR A 323 8.27 26.24 -1.20
N GLY A 324 7.84 27.05 -2.17
CA GLY A 324 8.71 27.56 -3.22
C GLY A 324 9.09 26.52 -4.29
N ASN A 325 8.57 25.28 -4.21
CA ASN A 325 8.86 24.20 -5.14
C ASN A 325 7.58 23.75 -5.89
N PRO A 326 6.93 24.59 -6.71
CA PRO A 326 5.63 24.28 -7.33
C PRO A 326 5.69 23.18 -8.40
N LEU A 327 6.90 22.74 -8.77
CA LEU A 327 7.05 21.55 -9.60
C LEU A 327 7.01 20.28 -8.76
N ASP A 328 7.34 20.32 -7.47
CA ASP A 328 7.34 19.15 -6.58
C ASP A 328 6.05 19.07 -5.75
N ASP A 329 5.55 20.23 -5.32
CA ASP A 329 4.46 20.34 -4.34
C ASP A 329 3.19 20.98 -4.88
N LYS A 330 2.05 20.59 -4.31
CA LYS A 330 0.81 21.36 -4.41
C LYS A 330 0.85 22.52 -3.42
N ILE A 331 0.82 23.75 -3.94
CA ILE A 331 0.84 24.96 -3.14
C ILE A 331 -0.56 25.22 -2.56
N PHE A 332 -0.61 25.36 -1.24
CA PHE A 332 -1.82 25.68 -0.52
C PHE A 332 -2.06 27.19 -0.49
N HIS A 333 -3.30 27.60 -0.73
CA HIS A 333 -3.72 28.98 -0.70
C HIS A 333 -4.96 29.12 0.16
N ASP A 334 -5.06 30.23 0.89
CA ASP A 334 -6.29 30.58 1.57
C ASP A 334 -7.42 30.76 0.55
N GLY A 335 -8.61 30.27 0.88
CA GLY A 335 -9.74 30.19 -0.06
C GLY A 335 -9.64 29.07 -1.10
N GLY A 336 -8.64 28.18 -1.01
CA GLY A 336 -8.43 27.04 -1.91
C GLY A 336 -9.30 25.82 -1.58
N VAL A 337 -9.52 24.98 -2.59
CA VAL A 337 -10.15 23.65 -2.46
C VAL A 337 -9.24 22.63 -3.13
N TYR A 338 -8.96 21.54 -2.43
CA TYR A 338 -8.04 20.50 -2.83
C TYR A 338 -8.75 19.15 -2.75
N ASP A 339 -8.32 18.21 -3.58
CA ASP A 339 -8.69 16.81 -3.44
C ASP A 339 -7.57 16.08 -2.71
N ILE A 340 -7.92 15.27 -1.71
CA ILE A 340 -6.96 14.43 -0.99
C ILE A 340 -7.38 12.96 -0.98
N ALA A 341 -6.42 12.04 -0.86
CA ALA A 341 -6.68 10.65 -0.57
C ALA A 341 -5.68 10.11 0.45
N VAL A 342 -6.17 9.46 1.50
CA VAL A 342 -5.34 9.03 2.63
C VAL A 342 -5.22 7.51 2.64
N SER A 343 -4.07 7.01 3.09
CA SER A 343 -3.82 5.59 3.27
C SER A 343 -3.01 5.29 4.53
N ILE A 344 -3.16 4.09 5.06
CA ILE A 344 -2.36 3.59 6.18
C ILE A 344 -1.81 2.20 5.92
N HIS A 345 -0.57 1.96 6.34
CA HIS A 345 -0.05 0.62 6.59
C HIS A 345 -0.07 0.37 8.08
N ARG A 346 -0.55 -0.82 8.46
CA ARG A 346 -0.59 -1.28 9.85
C ARG A 346 -0.35 -2.79 9.92
N ASP A 347 -0.06 -3.31 11.10
CA ASP A 347 0.14 -4.75 11.35
C ASP A 347 1.31 -5.34 10.52
N ALA A 348 2.41 -4.59 10.42
CA ALA A 348 3.61 -4.94 9.67
C ALA A 348 3.42 -5.26 8.17
N THR A 349 2.44 -4.65 7.53
CA THR A 349 2.21 -4.85 6.09
C THR A 349 3.02 -3.89 5.24
N GLY A 350 3.58 -4.37 4.13
CA GLY A 350 4.33 -3.56 3.16
C GLY A 350 3.60 -3.35 1.84
N ARG A 351 4.20 -2.55 0.95
CA ARG A 351 3.82 -2.47 -0.46
C ARG A 351 2.30 -2.28 -0.67
N ARG A 352 1.63 -3.17 -1.42
CA ARG A 352 0.19 -3.05 -1.75
C ARG A 352 -0.76 -3.40 -0.61
N TRP A 353 -0.29 -4.00 0.49
CA TRP A 353 -1.14 -4.36 1.62
C TRP A 353 -1.32 -3.16 2.56
N HIS A 354 -2.33 -2.34 2.26
CA HIS A 354 -2.68 -1.12 2.99
C HIS A 354 -4.17 -0.82 2.84
N TYR A 355 -4.66 0.11 3.65
CA TYR A 355 -6.01 0.62 3.54
C TYR A 355 -5.98 2.02 2.90
N VAL A 356 -6.96 2.31 2.05
CA VAL A 356 -7.05 3.57 1.30
C VAL A 356 -8.42 4.21 1.48
N SER A 357 -8.51 5.53 1.29
CA SER A 357 -9.78 6.26 1.22
C SER A 357 -10.26 6.42 -0.23
N LEU A 358 -11.54 6.73 -0.39
CA LEU A 358 -12.03 7.45 -1.57
C LEU A 358 -11.52 8.90 -1.54
N PRO A 359 -11.48 9.65 -2.67
CA PRO A 359 -10.99 11.04 -2.68
C PRO A 359 -11.89 11.94 -1.82
N ILE A 360 -11.31 12.81 -1.01
CA ILE A 360 -12.00 13.70 -0.05
C ILE A 360 -11.68 15.14 -0.43
N THR A 361 -12.69 16.00 -0.45
CA THR A 361 -12.47 17.44 -0.67
C THR A 361 -12.01 18.13 0.62
N LEU A 362 -10.92 18.87 0.54
CA LEU A 362 -10.36 19.71 1.60
C LEU A 362 -10.55 21.19 1.23
N GLY A 363 -11.17 21.95 2.13
CA GLY A 363 -11.38 23.38 1.94
C GLY A 363 -10.62 24.23 2.97
N LEU A 364 -9.93 25.26 2.48
CA LEU A 364 -9.32 26.31 3.31
C LEU A 364 -10.23 27.54 3.18
N GLY A 365 -11.11 27.77 4.16
CA GLY A 365 -12.10 28.86 4.10
C GLY A 365 -13.19 28.68 3.02
N ARG A 366 -13.32 27.49 2.44
CA ARG A 366 -14.33 27.13 1.41
C ARG A 366 -15.05 25.83 1.77
N GLY A 367 -16.33 25.74 1.44
CA GLY A 367 -17.14 24.54 1.65
C GLY A 367 -16.57 23.30 0.94
N ALA A 368 -16.38 22.23 1.70
CA ALA A 368 -15.73 20.95 1.35
C ALA A 368 -16.02 19.92 2.46
N GLU A 369 -15.74 18.64 2.22
CA GLU A 369 -15.95 17.54 3.19
C GLU A 369 -15.11 17.70 4.47
N ILE A 370 -13.84 18.07 4.32
CA ILE A 370 -12.97 18.47 5.43
C ILE A 370 -12.74 19.97 5.35
N GLN A 371 -13.03 20.66 6.45
CA GLN A 371 -12.69 22.07 6.62
C GLN A 371 -11.37 22.17 7.38
N ALA A 372 -10.38 22.84 6.81
CA ALA A 372 -9.20 23.22 7.57
C ALA A 372 -9.55 24.40 8.49
N GLU A 373 -9.35 24.26 9.81
CA GLU A 373 -9.62 25.31 10.78
C GLU A 373 -8.53 26.40 10.71
N PRO A 374 -8.87 27.67 10.43
CA PRO A 374 -7.92 28.75 10.52
C PRO A 374 -7.51 28.99 11.98
N PHE A 375 -6.23 29.21 12.24
CA PHE A 375 -5.71 29.50 13.58
C PHE A 375 -4.64 30.60 13.56
N THR A 376 -4.25 31.06 14.77
CA THR A 376 -3.18 32.03 14.97
C THR A 376 -2.05 31.43 15.81
N GLY A 377 -0.81 31.83 15.55
CA GLY A 377 0.39 31.26 16.18
C GLY A 377 1.02 30.12 15.37
N ASP A 378 1.96 29.39 15.99
CA ASP A 378 2.80 28.40 15.29
C ASP A 378 2.21 26.99 15.29
N VAL A 379 1.38 26.66 16.28
CA VAL A 379 0.81 25.31 16.47
C VAL A 379 -0.70 25.40 16.68
N PRO A 380 -1.51 24.63 15.93
CA PRO A 380 -2.95 24.60 16.13
C PRO A 380 -3.30 23.99 17.50
N GLN A 381 -4.30 24.57 18.16
CA GLN A 381 -4.83 24.06 19.43
C GLN A 381 -5.70 22.81 19.27
N TRP A 382 -6.13 22.52 18.04
CA TRP A 382 -6.94 21.36 17.69
C TRP A 382 -8.30 21.27 18.41
N ASN A 383 -9.03 22.39 18.46
CA ASN A 383 -10.34 22.45 19.10
C ASN A 383 -11.47 21.95 18.19
N GLN A 384 -11.26 21.89 16.88
CA GLN A 384 -12.18 21.28 15.93
C GLN A 384 -12.41 19.78 16.16
N ALA A 385 -13.61 19.34 15.76
CA ALA A 385 -13.98 17.95 15.68
C ALA A 385 -13.15 17.19 14.64
N TRP A 386 -13.06 15.88 14.82
CA TRP A 386 -12.49 14.97 13.84
C TRP A 386 -13.48 14.72 12.69
N HIS A 387 -12.96 14.53 11.48
CA HIS A 387 -13.69 13.97 10.36
C HIS A 387 -13.39 12.47 10.27
N ASP A 388 -14.43 11.64 10.34
CA ASP A 388 -14.30 10.18 10.24
C ASP A 388 -14.25 9.75 8.78
N VAL A 389 -13.26 8.93 8.44
CA VAL A 389 -13.01 8.35 7.12
C VAL A 389 -12.98 6.84 7.26
N THR A 390 -13.84 6.14 6.54
CA THR A 390 -13.72 4.69 6.39
C THR A 390 -12.68 4.36 5.34
N LEU A 391 -11.53 3.83 5.78
CA LEU A 391 -10.55 3.26 4.87
C LEU A 391 -10.92 1.81 4.53
N PHE A 392 -10.53 1.36 3.35
CA PHE A 392 -10.80 0.00 2.88
C PHE A 392 -9.60 -0.62 2.20
N TYR A 393 -9.53 -1.95 2.22
CA TYR A 393 -8.52 -2.73 1.52
C TYR A 393 -8.80 -2.72 0.00
N PRO A 394 -7.91 -2.18 -0.85
CA PRO A 394 -8.22 -1.96 -2.27
C PRO A 394 -8.06 -3.20 -3.17
N GLY A 395 -7.56 -4.31 -2.63
CA GLY A 395 -7.27 -5.51 -3.41
C GLY A 395 -6.19 -5.29 -4.48
N GLN A 396 -6.38 -5.91 -5.65
CA GLN A 396 -5.52 -5.74 -6.84
C GLN A 396 -6.22 -5.00 -7.98
N ILE A 397 -6.97 -3.95 -7.63
CA ILE A 397 -7.63 -3.07 -8.61
C ILE A 397 -6.61 -2.13 -9.25
N ASN A 398 -6.70 -1.95 -10.57
CA ASN A 398 -5.87 -1.02 -11.33
C ASN A 398 -6.71 -0.20 -12.32
N TRP A 399 -6.18 0.95 -12.72
CA TRP A 399 -6.84 1.91 -13.62
C TRP A 399 -7.18 1.31 -15.00
N PRO A 400 -6.29 0.52 -15.64
CA PRO A 400 -6.62 -0.16 -16.90
C PRO A 400 -7.81 -1.10 -16.77
N LEU A 401 -7.93 -1.87 -15.68
CA LEU A 401 -9.10 -2.70 -15.41
C LEU A 401 -10.36 -1.84 -15.30
N LEU A 402 -10.33 -0.79 -14.46
CA LEU A 402 -11.48 0.06 -14.17
C LEU A 402 -12.03 0.76 -15.43
N THR A 403 -11.17 1.10 -16.37
CA THR A 403 -11.52 1.78 -17.62
C THR A 403 -11.78 0.82 -18.79
N SER A 404 -11.56 -0.49 -18.60
CA SER A 404 -11.81 -1.51 -19.62
C SER A 404 -13.26 -1.99 -19.65
N LYS A 405 -13.65 -2.64 -20.76
CA LYS A 405 -14.96 -3.30 -20.90
C LYS A 405 -15.20 -4.43 -19.87
N ALA A 406 -14.16 -4.92 -19.19
CA ALA A 406 -14.31 -5.95 -18.16
C ALA A 406 -14.93 -5.39 -16.87
N HIS A 407 -14.82 -4.09 -16.63
CA HIS A 407 -15.43 -3.44 -15.48
C HIS A 407 -16.82 -2.92 -15.84
N ALA A 408 -17.85 -3.39 -15.12
CA ALA A 408 -19.24 -3.00 -15.36
C ALA A 408 -19.48 -1.48 -15.21
N GLY A 409 -18.65 -0.78 -14.42
CA GLY A 409 -18.71 0.67 -14.24
C GLY A 409 -17.95 1.49 -15.29
N ALA A 410 -17.28 0.88 -16.27
CA ALA A 410 -16.41 1.59 -17.20
C ALA A 410 -17.11 2.69 -18.02
N GLU A 411 -18.38 2.47 -18.42
CA GLU A 411 -19.18 3.49 -19.10
C GLU A 411 -19.49 4.69 -18.21
N ARG A 412 -19.62 4.48 -16.89
CA ARG A 412 -19.81 5.58 -15.94
C ARG A 412 -18.51 6.38 -15.77
N ILE A 413 -17.38 5.67 -15.74
CA ILE A 413 -16.05 6.28 -15.64
C ILE A 413 -15.76 7.13 -16.89
N SER A 414 -16.09 6.64 -18.09
CA SER A 414 -15.90 7.40 -19.33
C SER A 414 -16.78 8.65 -19.41
N LYS A 415 -17.91 8.67 -18.69
CA LYS A 415 -18.77 9.85 -18.51
C LYS A 415 -18.30 10.77 -17.36
N GLY A 416 -17.20 10.43 -16.69
CA GLY A 416 -16.64 11.24 -15.60
C GLY A 416 -17.44 11.18 -14.30
N LEU A 417 -18.23 10.12 -14.07
CA LEU A 417 -19.00 9.97 -12.83
C LEU A 417 -18.07 9.55 -11.67
N PRO A 418 -18.07 10.25 -10.52
CA PRO A 418 -17.23 9.91 -9.37
C PRO A 418 -17.50 8.50 -8.82
N ALA A 419 -16.46 7.85 -8.29
CA ALA A 419 -16.59 6.52 -7.67
C ALA A 419 -17.58 6.54 -6.49
N LYS A 420 -17.52 7.60 -5.66
CA LYS A 420 -18.40 7.81 -4.50
C LYS A 420 -19.89 7.87 -4.85
N SER A 421 -20.26 8.14 -6.10
CA SER A 421 -21.68 8.22 -6.50
C SER A 421 -22.38 6.86 -6.53
N TYR A 422 -21.64 5.76 -6.66
CA TYR A 422 -22.20 4.40 -6.81
C TYR A 422 -21.54 3.36 -5.90
N HIS A 423 -20.48 3.73 -5.20
CA HIS A 423 -19.70 2.82 -4.39
C HIS A 423 -19.45 3.41 -3.00
N ASN A 424 -19.55 2.55 -2.00
CA ASN A 424 -19.04 2.80 -0.65
C ASN A 424 -17.76 1.98 -0.38
N PRO A 425 -16.98 2.34 0.65
CA PRO A 425 -15.75 1.64 1.02
C PRO A 425 -15.91 0.13 1.20
N GLU A 426 -17.00 -0.33 1.84
CA GLU A 426 -17.24 -1.75 2.09
C GLU A 426 -17.41 -2.53 0.78
N GLN A 427 -18.21 -2.01 -0.16
CA GLN A 427 -18.40 -2.60 -1.48
C GLN A 427 -17.09 -2.68 -2.26
N LEU A 428 -16.29 -1.61 -2.23
CA LEU A 428 -14.99 -1.58 -2.90
C LEU A 428 -14.01 -2.57 -2.29
N ALA A 429 -14.04 -2.75 -0.97
CA ALA A 429 -13.21 -3.73 -0.29
C ALA A 429 -13.53 -5.16 -0.74
N HIS A 430 -14.82 -5.51 -0.76
CA HIS A 430 -15.28 -6.82 -1.24
C HIS A 430 -14.94 -7.03 -2.71
N TYR A 431 -15.19 -6.04 -3.56
CA TYR A 431 -14.85 -6.13 -4.99
C TYR A 431 -13.33 -6.30 -5.20
N GLY A 432 -12.51 -5.61 -4.40
CA GLY A 432 -11.06 -5.77 -4.40
C GLY A 432 -10.63 -7.21 -4.12
N VAL A 433 -11.25 -7.85 -3.12
CA VAL A 433 -11.02 -9.29 -2.80
C VAL A 433 -11.50 -10.19 -3.94
N GLU A 434 -12.69 -9.94 -4.49
CA GLU A 434 -13.24 -10.73 -5.60
C GLU A 434 -12.31 -10.73 -6.82
N VAL A 435 -11.70 -9.58 -7.15
CA VAL A 435 -10.75 -9.47 -8.27
C VAL A 435 -9.48 -10.29 -8.03
N GLU A 436 -8.97 -10.36 -6.80
CA GLU A 436 -7.79 -11.21 -6.47
C GLU A 436 -8.04 -12.71 -6.67
N TYR A 437 -9.30 -13.12 -6.55
CA TYR A 437 -9.72 -14.51 -6.68
C TYR A 437 -10.54 -14.79 -7.94
N ALA A 438 -10.66 -13.84 -8.87
CA ALA A 438 -11.55 -13.94 -10.02
C ALA A 438 -11.37 -15.24 -10.81
N ASP A 439 -10.12 -15.63 -11.10
CA ASP A 439 -9.82 -16.88 -11.81
C ASP A 439 -10.26 -18.13 -11.03
N ALA A 440 -10.00 -18.14 -9.72
CA ALA A 440 -10.34 -19.26 -8.85
C ALA A 440 -11.87 -19.38 -8.67
N ILE A 441 -12.55 -18.24 -8.53
CA ILE A 441 -14.00 -18.12 -8.53
C ILE A 441 -14.54 -18.67 -9.86
N LEU A 442 -14.11 -18.15 -11.00
CA LEU A 442 -14.59 -18.59 -12.32
C LEU A 442 -14.37 -20.09 -12.57
N LYS A 443 -13.23 -20.63 -12.15
CA LYS A 443 -12.97 -22.09 -12.20
C LYS A 443 -13.98 -22.87 -11.35
N GLN A 444 -14.23 -22.42 -10.12
CA GLN A 444 -15.22 -23.05 -9.23
C GLN A 444 -16.65 -22.95 -9.78
N TRP A 445 -17.02 -21.82 -10.37
CA TRP A 445 -18.32 -21.64 -11.04
C TRP A 445 -18.49 -22.59 -12.22
N ARG A 446 -17.48 -22.72 -13.08
CA ARG A 446 -17.51 -23.66 -14.21
C ARG A 446 -17.62 -25.11 -13.74
N LEU A 447 -16.89 -25.47 -12.69
CA LEU A 447 -16.97 -26.81 -12.10
C LEU A 447 -18.36 -27.08 -11.52
N THR A 448 -18.90 -26.14 -10.76
CA THR A 448 -20.25 -26.23 -10.17
C THR A 448 -21.33 -26.34 -11.24
N LEU A 449 -21.23 -25.52 -12.30
CA LEU A 449 -22.14 -25.58 -13.43
C LEU A 449 -22.05 -26.93 -14.16
N ALA A 450 -20.85 -27.44 -14.42
CA ALA A 450 -20.66 -28.73 -15.08
C ALA A 450 -21.24 -29.88 -14.24
N ILE A 451 -20.97 -29.92 -12.93
CA ILE A 451 -21.54 -30.91 -12.01
C ILE A 451 -23.06 -30.79 -11.94
N GLY A 452 -23.59 -29.56 -11.87
CA GLY A 452 -25.04 -29.30 -11.88
C GLY A 452 -25.71 -29.81 -13.15
N LEU A 453 -25.14 -29.53 -14.32
CA LEU A 453 -25.64 -30.05 -15.61
C LEU A 453 -25.58 -31.58 -15.66
N LEU A 454 -24.53 -32.21 -15.13
CA LEU A 454 -24.44 -33.67 -15.01
C LEU A 454 -25.53 -34.24 -14.08
N LEU A 455 -25.82 -33.59 -12.97
CA LEU A 455 -26.92 -33.97 -12.06
C LEU A 455 -28.28 -33.87 -12.76
N PHE A 456 -28.56 -32.76 -13.43
CA PHE A 456 -29.80 -32.60 -14.21
C PHE A 456 -29.93 -33.66 -15.30
N PHE A 457 -28.84 -33.97 -16.01
CA PHE A 457 -28.83 -35.02 -17.02
C PHE A 457 -29.11 -36.40 -16.39
N ALA A 458 -28.46 -36.73 -15.26
CA ALA A 458 -28.67 -38.01 -14.58
C ALA A 458 -30.12 -38.20 -14.11
N VAL A 459 -30.72 -37.15 -13.53
CA VAL A 459 -32.13 -37.15 -13.09
C VAL A 459 -33.07 -37.25 -14.30
N GLY A 460 -32.87 -36.42 -15.32
CA GLY A 460 -33.68 -36.43 -16.54
C GLY A 460 -33.63 -37.79 -17.25
N PHE A 461 -32.43 -38.38 -17.38
CA PHE A 461 -32.24 -39.71 -17.94
C PHE A 461 -32.97 -40.79 -17.12
N ALA A 462 -32.89 -40.73 -15.78
CA ALA A 462 -33.59 -41.66 -14.89
C ALA A 462 -35.12 -41.54 -15.01
N LEU A 463 -35.66 -40.31 -15.08
CA LEU A 463 -37.09 -40.05 -15.23
C LEU A 463 -37.63 -40.53 -16.59
N LEU A 464 -36.95 -40.18 -17.69
CA LEU A 464 -37.35 -40.61 -19.04
C LEU A 464 -37.34 -42.13 -19.20
N ARG A 465 -36.34 -42.81 -18.63
CA ARG A 465 -36.28 -44.28 -18.62
C ARG A 465 -37.31 -44.91 -17.68
N GLY A 466 -37.65 -44.26 -16.58
CA GLY A 466 -38.71 -44.70 -15.67
C GLY A 466 -40.10 -44.65 -16.29
N LEU A 467 -40.36 -43.61 -17.10
CA LEU A 467 -41.62 -43.43 -17.83
C LEU A 467 -41.76 -44.42 -19.00
N ARG A 468 -40.67 -44.75 -19.70
CA ARG A 468 -40.65 -45.68 -20.84
C ARG A 468 -40.80 -47.17 -20.47
N ASN A 469 -40.68 -47.50 -19.19
CA ASN A 469 -40.76 -48.88 -18.67
C ASN A 469 -42.00 -49.09 -17.75
N ARG A 470 -42.90 -48.11 -17.72
CA ARG A 470 -44.32 -48.33 -17.39
C ARG A 470 -45.04 -48.63 -18.70
#